data_AF-A0A7C6SXV2-F1
#
_entry.id   AF-A0A7C6SXV2-F1
#
_cell.length_a   1.000
_cell.length_b   1.000
_cell.length_c   1.000
_cell.angle_alpha   90.00
_cell.angle_beta   90.00
_cell.angle_gamma   90.00
#
_symmetry.space_group_name_H-M   'P 1'
#
loop_
_entity.id
_entity.type
_entity.pdbx_description
1 polymer ?
#
loop_
_entity_poly.entity_id
_entity_poly.type
_entity_poly.pdbx_seq_one_letter_code
_entity_poly.pdbx_strand_id
1 'polypeptide(L)'
;MSRASLLKPESVSPTADIHQIAGILAEREVTYVVSSDKMLLGAIYRDSLNLTPNFIAEASERSIEACELMTPKERIPCISLETHLDSAISVFLETELKEIPVLENDRLVGVLPLRSLLKGLTESLGSVKHQQEHDKRSSMILQSINEGLIMIDKDLIIREYNRAAEELLGAKASERIGSKAVVKTRGGSPVFEVMKTGKPRFGVMSPLADGRIFSVNYVPMLDNGNVVGVIQTFQDITGQEEMRSQLLSSRDELDRAFALTLPNSRVEHKLKNTAEYRDIYDSDSGQITITEVIADGGYKHVVNALKVLADLNNKGIMSLLGISKDVLVQSIIFHDLGKSQPQFEIGQTVDPLDEFEESCAHAERSADIAAHFYQREDDVIWLIKYHHHPESQLPADFPNHLRPMLRLLKLVDGLSAALTRRNGKITLDVDGTKVYVYERNPHPDFDKSRVVDLFTGETREIPDYPDGTG
;
A
#
# COMPACT_ATOMS: atom_id res chain seq x y z
N MET A 1 -29.81 10.68 -15.05
CA MET A 1 -28.95 11.89 -15.17
C MET A 1 -29.12 12.52 -16.55
N SER A 2 -28.94 13.84 -16.72
CA SER A 2 -28.95 14.43 -18.09
C SER A 2 -27.60 14.17 -18.78
N ARG A 3 -27.60 13.90 -20.10
CA ARG A 3 -26.35 13.73 -20.88
C ARG A 3 -25.43 14.95 -20.82
N ALA A 4 -25.93 16.13 -20.47
CA ALA A 4 -25.16 17.37 -20.35
C ALA A 4 -24.23 17.41 -19.12
N SER A 5 -24.45 16.54 -18.13
CA SER A 5 -23.65 16.47 -16.90
C SER A 5 -22.45 15.51 -17.00
N LEU A 6 -22.40 14.72 -18.07
CA LEU A 6 -21.34 13.74 -18.31
C LEU A 6 -20.18 14.41 -19.04
N LEU A 7 -18.97 14.16 -18.56
CA LEU A 7 -17.77 14.51 -19.32
C LEU A 7 -17.43 13.38 -20.29
N LYS A 8 -16.73 13.75 -21.35
CA LYS A 8 -16.15 12.78 -22.28
C LYS A 8 -15.08 11.96 -21.52
N PRO A 9 -15.16 10.62 -21.53
CA PRO A 9 -14.14 9.79 -20.92
C PRO A 9 -12.84 9.92 -21.71
N GLU A 10 -11.71 10.02 -21.02
CA GLU A 10 -10.41 9.76 -21.61
C GLU A 10 -10.15 8.26 -21.54
N SER A 11 -10.03 7.63 -22.71
CA SER A 11 -9.95 6.19 -22.83
C SER A 11 -8.88 5.75 -23.82
N VAL A 12 -8.27 4.62 -23.55
CA VAL A 12 -7.22 4.01 -24.36
C VAL A 12 -7.60 2.60 -24.82
N SER A 13 -6.96 2.14 -25.89
CA SER A 13 -6.99 0.73 -26.32
C SER A 13 -6.37 -0.16 -25.23
N PRO A 14 -6.78 -1.43 -25.10
CA PRO A 14 -6.06 -2.40 -24.27
C PRO A 14 -4.58 -2.53 -24.65
N THR A 15 -4.24 -2.28 -25.91
CA THR A 15 -2.87 -2.33 -26.45
C THR A 15 -2.16 -0.96 -26.44
N ALA A 16 -2.69 0.03 -25.71
CA ALA A 16 -2.06 1.35 -25.66
C ALA A 16 -0.77 1.28 -24.85
N ASP A 17 0.26 1.96 -25.36
CA ASP A 17 1.58 1.99 -24.74
C ASP A 17 1.62 2.92 -23.51
N ILE A 18 2.69 2.80 -22.72
CA ILE A 18 2.86 3.61 -21.52
C ILE A 18 2.97 5.11 -21.80
N HIS A 19 3.47 5.54 -22.96
CA HIS A 19 3.57 6.97 -23.27
C HIS A 19 2.19 7.59 -23.50
N GLN A 20 1.28 6.85 -24.14
CA GLN A 20 -0.11 7.25 -24.29
C GLN A 20 -0.82 7.32 -22.93
N ILE A 21 -0.63 6.30 -22.07
CA ILE A 21 -1.23 6.27 -20.73
C ILE A 21 -0.68 7.42 -19.87
N ALA A 22 0.64 7.58 -19.82
CA ALA A 22 1.30 8.63 -19.04
C ALA A 22 0.94 10.03 -19.53
N GLY A 23 0.82 10.22 -20.84
CA GLY A 23 0.37 11.48 -21.43
C GLY A 23 -1.02 11.88 -20.94
N ILE A 24 -1.95 10.94 -20.86
CA ILE A 24 -3.31 11.19 -20.34
C ILE A 24 -3.27 11.45 -18.82
N LEU A 25 -2.57 10.60 -18.06
CA LEU A 25 -2.49 10.69 -16.60
C LEU A 25 -1.65 11.87 -16.09
N ALA A 26 -0.88 12.54 -16.96
CA ALA A 26 -0.24 13.81 -16.62
C ALA A 26 -1.30 14.89 -16.31
N GLU A 27 -2.39 14.90 -17.07
CA GLU A 27 -3.47 15.90 -17.00
C GLU A 27 -4.74 15.39 -16.31
N ARG A 28 -4.87 14.07 -16.15
CA ARG A 28 -6.06 13.41 -15.59
C ARG A 28 -5.71 12.49 -14.44
N GLU A 29 -6.72 12.21 -13.61
CA GLU A 29 -6.59 11.31 -12.46
C GLU A 29 -6.80 9.84 -12.83
N VAL A 30 -7.43 9.56 -13.98
CA VAL A 30 -7.75 8.21 -14.45
C VAL A 30 -7.85 8.18 -15.98
N THR A 31 -7.54 7.03 -16.57
CA THR A 31 -7.91 6.68 -17.95
C THR A 31 -8.59 5.32 -17.98
N TYR A 32 -9.57 5.16 -18.88
CA TYR A 32 -10.34 3.92 -19.01
C TYR A 32 -9.84 3.08 -20.16
N VAL A 33 -9.68 1.77 -19.94
CA VAL A 33 -9.29 0.83 -20.97
C VAL A 33 -10.55 0.28 -21.62
N VAL A 34 -10.70 0.49 -22.93
CA VAL A 34 -11.90 0.11 -23.68
C VAL A 34 -11.60 -0.72 -24.92
N SER A 35 -12.46 -1.67 -25.25
CA SER A 35 -12.36 -2.43 -26.51
C SER A 35 -12.67 -1.55 -27.73
N SER A 36 -12.42 -2.08 -28.94
CA SER A 36 -12.80 -1.43 -30.21
C SER A 36 -14.28 -1.04 -30.29
N ASP A 37 -15.15 -1.79 -29.59
CA ASP A 37 -16.60 -1.57 -29.54
C ASP A 37 -17.03 -0.70 -28.33
N LYS A 38 -16.06 -0.03 -27.68
CA LYS A 38 -16.21 0.81 -26.49
C LYS A 38 -16.68 0.09 -25.22
N MET A 39 -16.53 -1.23 -25.14
CA MET A 39 -16.80 -1.92 -23.89
C MET A 39 -15.73 -1.58 -22.85
N LEU A 40 -16.13 -1.28 -21.61
CA LEU A 40 -15.19 -1.04 -20.53
C LEU A 40 -14.50 -2.36 -20.14
N LEU A 41 -13.17 -2.38 -20.19
CA LEU A 41 -12.33 -3.52 -19.78
C LEU A 41 -11.69 -3.27 -18.41
N GLY A 42 -11.33 -2.04 -18.12
CA GLY A 42 -10.74 -1.65 -16.84
C GLY A 42 -10.45 -0.15 -16.75
N ALA A 43 -9.78 0.27 -15.68
CA ALA A 43 -9.35 1.65 -15.47
C ALA A 43 -7.96 1.69 -14.84
N ILE A 44 -7.19 2.70 -15.20
CA ILE A 44 -5.87 2.96 -14.68
C ILE A 44 -5.92 4.29 -13.95
N TYR A 45 -5.74 4.26 -12.62
CA TYR A 45 -5.74 5.45 -11.78
C TYR A 45 -4.32 5.97 -11.60
N ARG A 46 -4.17 7.30 -11.62
CA ARG A 46 -2.89 7.98 -11.43
C ARG A 46 -2.24 7.60 -10.11
N ASP A 47 -3.02 7.57 -9.04
CA ASP A 47 -2.51 7.25 -7.69
C ASP A 47 -2.10 5.76 -7.55
N SER A 48 -2.47 4.91 -8.51
CA SER A 48 -2.06 3.50 -8.58
C SER A 48 -0.76 3.26 -9.35
N LEU A 49 -0.28 4.25 -10.13
CA LEU A 49 0.94 4.16 -10.92
C LEU A 49 1.90 5.29 -10.58
N ASN A 50 3.12 4.94 -10.17
CA ASN A 50 4.16 5.93 -9.94
C ASN A 50 4.86 6.29 -11.27
N LEU A 51 4.24 7.20 -12.04
CA LEU A 51 4.66 7.66 -13.39
C LEU A 51 5.96 8.49 -13.37
N THR A 52 7.03 7.93 -12.83
CA THR A 52 8.38 8.50 -12.91
C THR A 52 8.92 8.35 -14.34
N PRO A 53 9.84 9.22 -14.80
CA PRO A 53 10.49 9.06 -16.10
C PRO A 53 11.11 7.66 -16.29
N ASN A 54 11.65 7.06 -15.23
CA ASN A 54 12.21 5.71 -15.24
C ASN A 54 11.12 4.65 -15.45
N PHE A 55 9.99 4.73 -14.73
CA PHE A 55 8.86 3.82 -14.93
C PHE A 55 8.34 3.88 -16.37
N ILE A 56 8.25 5.07 -16.96
CA ILE A 56 7.81 5.25 -18.35
C ILE A 56 8.82 4.65 -19.33
N ALA A 57 10.12 4.80 -19.08
CA ALA A 57 11.15 4.20 -19.92
C ALA A 57 11.12 2.67 -19.86
N GLU A 58 11.07 2.08 -18.66
CA GLU A 58 11.04 0.63 -18.45
C GLU A 58 9.78 -0.01 -19.06
N ALA A 59 8.61 0.59 -18.81
CA ALA A 59 7.36 0.11 -19.37
C ALA A 59 7.31 0.23 -20.90
N SER A 60 8.04 1.20 -21.48
CA SER A 60 8.14 1.38 -22.93
C SER A 60 9.05 0.31 -23.55
N GLU A 61 10.20 0.05 -22.92
CA GLU A 61 11.14 -1.00 -23.33
C GLU A 61 10.51 -2.39 -23.27
N ARG A 62 9.76 -2.67 -22.20
CA ARG A 62 9.03 -3.92 -22.01
C ARG A 62 7.74 -4.02 -22.83
N SER A 63 7.41 -2.99 -23.61
CA SER A 63 6.17 -2.94 -24.40
C SER A 63 4.91 -3.21 -23.56
N ILE A 64 4.88 -2.72 -22.31
CA ILE A 64 3.75 -2.92 -21.40
C ILE A 64 2.52 -2.21 -21.96
N GLU A 65 1.44 -2.96 -22.07
CA GLU A 65 0.18 -2.47 -22.59
C GLU A 65 -0.79 -2.08 -21.47
N ALA A 66 -1.76 -1.21 -21.79
CA ALA A 66 -2.77 -0.75 -20.84
C ALA A 66 -3.53 -1.88 -20.13
N CYS A 67 -3.75 -3.02 -20.80
CA CYS A 67 -4.45 -4.16 -20.21
C CYS A 67 -3.70 -4.83 -19.04
N GLU A 68 -2.38 -4.66 -18.98
CA GLU A 68 -1.53 -5.21 -17.92
C GLU A 68 -1.48 -4.31 -16.67
N LEU A 69 -1.77 -3.02 -16.84
CA LEU A 69 -1.72 -2.01 -15.77
C LEU A 69 -3.08 -1.69 -15.16
N MET A 70 -4.17 -2.13 -15.79
CA MET A 70 -5.52 -1.73 -15.40
C MET A 70 -6.04 -2.48 -14.17
N THR A 71 -6.87 -1.79 -13.39
CA THR A 71 -7.83 -2.44 -12.50
C THR A 71 -8.95 -3.04 -13.36
N PRO A 72 -9.29 -4.35 -13.22
CA PRO A 72 -10.35 -4.98 -14.00
C PRO A 72 -11.73 -4.36 -13.72
N LYS A 73 -12.61 -4.35 -14.74
CA LYS A 73 -13.97 -3.75 -14.64
C LYS A 73 -14.78 -4.27 -13.46
N GLU A 74 -14.61 -5.53 -13.07
CA GLU A 74 -15.35 -6.19 -11.97
C GLU A 74 -15.06 -5.56 -10.60
N ARG A 75 -13.94 -4.83 -10.49
CA ARG A 75 -13.53 -4.11 -9.29
C ARG A 75 -13.78 -2.60 -9.39
N ILE A 76 -14.38 -2.14 -10.49
CA ILE A 76 -14.65 -0.73 -10.72
C ILE A 76 -16.14 -0.46 -10.51
N PRO A 77 -16.51 0.36 -9.52
CA PRO A 77 -17.86 0.86 -9.36
C PRO A 77 -18.30 1.61 -10.61
N CYS A 78 -19.40 1.17 -11.22
CA CYS A 78 -19.96 1.75 -12.45
C CYS A 78 -21.43 2.13 -12.23
N ILE A 79 -21.91 3.12 -12.97
CA ILE A 79 -23.33 3.51 -12.98
C ILE A 79 -23.88 3.53 -14.40
N SER A 80 -25.20 3.55 -14.55
CA SER A 80 -25.88 3.72 -15.84
C SER A 80 -26.54 5.09 -15.97
N LEU A 81 -26.98 5.46 -17.18
CA LEU A 81 -27.75 6.69 -17.42
C LEU A 81 -29.07 6.75 -16.61
N GLU A 82 -29.63 5.57 -16.33
CA GLU A 82 -30.85 5.36 -15.56
C GLU A 82 -30.61 5.34 -14.05
N THR A 83 -29.35 5.28 -13.62
CA THR A 83 -29.01 5.28 -12.19
C THR A 83 -29.50 6.57 -11.53
N HIS A 84 -30.24 6.40 -10.45
CA HIS A 84 -30.76 7.53 -9.67
C HIS A 84 -29.60 8.32 -9.08
N LEU A 85 -29.77 9.64 -8.94
CA LEU A 85 -28.71 10.53 -8.47
C LEU A 85 -28.21 10.11 -7.08
N ASP A 86 -29.14 9.73 -6.19
CA ASP A 86 -28.82 9.27 -4.83
C ASP A 86 -27.94 8.01 -4.84
N SER A 87 -28.23 7.05 -5.72
CA SER A 87 -27.40 5.85 -5.87
C SER A 87 -26.01 6.18 -6.39
N ALA A 88 -25.89 7.11 -7.34
CA ALA A 88 -24.57 7.55 -7.81
C ALA A 88 -23.78 8.27 -6.72
N ILE A 89 -24.44 9.03 -5.85
CA ILE A 89 -23.81 9.68 -4.69
C ILE A 89 -23.35 8.62 -3.68
N SER A 90 -24.16 7.59 -3.40
CA SER A 90 -23.74 6.47 -2.54
C SER A 90 -22.46 5.81 -3.05
N VAL A 91 -22.34 5.60 -4.37
CA VAL A 91 -21.10 5.06 -4.93
C VAL A 91 -19.91 5.99 -4.65
N PHE A 92 -20.05 7.31 -4.76
CA PHE A 92 -18.98 8.25 -4.40
C PHE A 92 -18.66 8.33 -2.90
N LEU A 93 -19.59 7.95 -2.02
CA LEU A 93 -19.38 7.97 -0.57
C LEU A 93 -18.77 6.66 -0.06
N GLU A 94 -19.11 5.55 -0.71
CA GLU A 94 -18.56 4.22 -0.41
C GLU A 94 -17.18 4.00 -1.06
N THR A 95 -16.81 4.86 -2.01
CA THR A 95 -15.58 4.72 -2.80
C THR A 95 -14.82 6.03 -2.81
N GLU A 96 -13.49 6.01 -2.67
CA GLU A 96 -12.65 7.22 -2.72
C GLU A 96 -12.45 7.76 -4.15
N LEU A 97 -13.37 7.47 -5.07
CA LEU A 97 -13.23 7.79 -6.49
C LEU A 97 -13.55 9.26 -6.78
N LYS A 98 -12.70 9.91 -7.57
CA LYS A 98 -12.89 11.31 -8.00
C LYS A 98 -13.88 11.43 -9.17
N GLU A 99 -14.06 10.35 -9.94
CA GLU A 99 -15.03 10.22 -11.03
C GLU A 99 -15.45 8.75 -11.23
N ILE A 100 -16.67 8.53 -11.74
CA ILE A 100 -17.27 7.21 -11.95
C ILE A 100 -17.60 7.03 -13.44
N PRO A 101 -17.27 5.87 -14.04
CA PRO A 101 -17.66 5.54 -15.41
C PRO A 101 -19.17 5.30 -15.51
N VAL A 102 -19.76 5.84 -16.58
CA VAL A 102 -21.17 5.66 -16.92
C VAL A 102 -21.29 4.73 -18.12
N LEU A 103 -22.00 3.62 -17.92
CA LEU A 103 -22.14 2.54 -18.87
C LEU A 103 -23.57 2.44 -19.43
N GLU A 104 -23.66 2.01 -20.69
CA GLU A 104 -24.91 1.61 -21.34
C GLU A 104 -24.63 0.28 -22.07
N ASN A 105 -25.23 -0.82 -21.61
CA ASN A 105 -24.93 -2.18 -22.10
C ASN A 105 -23.41 -2.48 -22.12
N ASP A 106 -22.73 -2.29 -20.98
CA ASP A 106 -21.28 -2.42 -20.79
C ASP A 106 -20.38 -1.48 -21.61
N ARG A 107 -20.97 -0.59 -22.43
CA ARG A 107 -20.21 0.40 -23.20
C ARG A 107 -20.02 1.68 -22.40
N LEU A 108 -18.78 2.17 -22.37
CA LEU A 108 -18.45 3.43 -21.73
C LEU A 108 -19.01 4.60 -22.57
N VAL A 109 -20.06 5.24 -22.05
CA VAL A 109 -20.76 6.34 -22.74
C VAL A 109 -20.42 7.72 -22.16
N GLY A 110 -19.88 7.77 -20.95
CA GLY A 110 -19.54 9.01 -20.26
C GLY A 110 -18.79 8.75 -18.96
N VAL A 111 -18.27 9.82 -18.35
CA VAL A 111 -17.84 9.81 -16.95
C VAL A 111 -18.58 10.88 -16.18
N LEU A 112 -18.92 10.55 -14.94
CA LEU A 112 -19.51 11.48 -14.01
C LEU A 112 -18.42 11.84 -12.99
N PRO A 113 -17.89 13.06 -12.99
CA PRO A 113 -16.96 13.48 -11.95
C PRO A 113 -17.74 14.01 -10.74
N LEU A 114 -17.17 13.85 -9.53
CA LEU A 114 -17.79 14.34 -8.29
C LEU A 114 -18.09 15.85 -8.38
N ARG A 115 -17.20 16.63 -8.98
CA ARG A 115 -17.41 18.07 -9.23
C ARG A 115 -18.65 18.37 -10.08
N SER A 116 -19.05 17.50 -11.02
CA SER A 116 -20.25 17.72 -11.84
C SER A 116 -21.52 17.41 -11.06
N LEU A 117 -21.47 16.43 -10.15
CA LEU A 117 -22.55 16.24 -9.17
C LEU A 117 -22.67 17.47 -8.26
N LEU A 118 -21.55 17.93 -7.68
CA LEU A 118 -21.52 19.12 -6.83
C LEU A 118 -21.95 20.38 -7.59
N LYS A 119 -21.52 20.54 -8.84
CA LYS A 119 -21.92 21.65 -9.71
C LYS A 119 -23.41 21.61 -10.03
N GLY A 120 -23.94 20.44 -10.38
CA GLY A 120 -25.37 20.23 -10.64
C GLY A 120 -26.23 20.54 -9.40
N LEU A 121 -25.71 20.26 -8.20
CA LEU A 121 -26.32 20.68 -6.94
C LEU A 121 -26.28 22.20 -6.78
N THR A 122 -25.14 22.86 -7.04
CA THR A 122 -25.04 24.33 -6.95
C THR A 122 -25.85 25.09 -8.01
N GLU A 123 -25.93 24.59 -9.25
CA GLU A 123 -26.73 25.18 -10.33
C GLU A 123 -28.23 25.03 -10.03
N SER A 124 -28.63 23.90 -9.44
CA SER A 124 -30.01 23.69 -8.95
C SER A 124 -30.36 24.59 -7.76
N LEU A 125 -29.37 25.05 -6.99
CA LEU A 125 -29.55 26.02 -5.90
C LEU A 125 -29.52 27.49 -6.38
N GLY A 126 -29.09 27.75 -7.62
CA GLY A 126 -28.85 29.10 -8.15
C GLY A 126 -29.98 29.74 -8.97
N SER A 127 -31.14 29.08 -9.16
CA SER A 127 -32.19 29.56 -10.07
C SER A 127 -33.53 29.81 -9.37
N VAL A 128 -33.82 31.05 -8.98
CA VAL A 128 -35.16 31.45 -8.53
C VAL A 128 -36.08 31.71 -9.75
N LYS A 129 -36.84 30.68 -10.14
CA LYS A 129 -38.29 30.71 -10.52
C LYS A 129 -38.69 29.45 -11.31
N HIS A 130 -38.95 28.37 -10.58
CA HIS A 130 -39.98 27.31 -10.77
C HIS A 130 -39.56 26.09 -9.91
N GLN A 131 -39.84 26.09 -8.60
CA GLN A 131 -41.04 25.62 -7.89
C GLN A 131 -40.82 24.24 -7.21
N GLN A 132 -40.33 24.29 -5.98
CA GLN A 132 -40.56 23.38 -4.83
C GLN A 132 -40.11 21.91 -4.87
N GLU A 133 -39.96 21.24 -6.01
CA GLU A 133 -39.50 19.83 -6.04
C GLU A 133 -37.97 19.70 -6.05
N HIS A 134 -37.26 20.63 -6.71
CA HIS A 134 -35.79 20.63 -6.79
C HIS A 134 -35.11 21.00 -5.47
N ASP A 135 -35.63 22.00 -4.74
CA ASP A 135 -35.12 22.39 -3.42
C ASP A 135 -35.26 21.27 -2.38
N LYS A 136 -36.33 20.48 -2.51
CA LYS A 136 -36.58 19.31 -1.65
C LYS A 136 -35.60 18.17 -1.96
N ARG A 137 -35.26 17.93 -3.23
CA ARG A 137 -34.23 16.94 -3.62
C ARG A 137 -32.84 17.36 -3.17
N SER A 138 -32.44 18.62 -3.39
CA SER A 138 -31.13 19.13 -2.96
C SER A 138 -30.97 19.12 -1.44
N SER A 139 -32.01 19.47 -0.68
CA SER A 139 -31.98 19.37 0.78
C SER A 139 -31.93 17.92 1.27
N MET A 140 -32.62 16.98 0.61
CA MET A 140 -32.50 15.55 0.91
C MET A 140 -31.09 15.00 0.62
N ILE A 141 -30.44 15.46 -0.45
CA ILE A 141 -29.07 15.07 -0.84
C ILE A 141 -28.03 15.59 0.15
N LEU A 142 -28.16 16.85 0.60
CA LEU A 142 -27.29 17.40 1.63
C LEU A 142 -27.46 16.64 2.96
N GLN A 143 -28.69 16.20 3.26
CA GLN A 143 -29.02 15.46 4.48
C GLN A 143 -28.58 13.98 4.48
N SER A 144 -28.28 13.38 3.31
CA SER A 144 -27.90 11.96 3.19
C SER A 144 -26.39 11.70 3.23
N ILE A 145 -25.57 12.75 3.29
CA ILE A 145 -24.11 12.62 3.39
C ILE A 145 -23.75 12.39 4.87
N ASN A 146 -23.04 11.29 5.18
CA ASN A 146 -22.55 10.97 6.53
C ASN A 146 -21.39 11.89 6.98
N GLU A 147 -20.88 12.72 6.08
CA GLU A 147 -19.95 13.82 6.37
C GLU A 147 -20.72 15.11 6.67
N GLY A 148 -20.21 15.87 7.64
CA GLY A 148 -20.71 17.22 7.89
C GLY A 148 -20.37 18.13 6.71
N LEU A 149 -21.34 18.91 6.26
CA LEU A 149 -21.20 19.85 5.15
C LEU A 149 -21.64 21.24 5.59
N ILE A 150 -20.77 22.22 5.33
CA ILE A 150 -21.03 23.64 5.55
C ILE A 150 -20.67 24.40 4.28
N MET A 151 -21.58 25.24 3.81
CA MET A 151 -21.32 26.15 2.70
C MET A 151 -21.16 27.57 3.23
N ILE A 152 -20.06 28.21 2.88
CA ILE A 152 -19.66 29.53 3.36
C ILE A 152 -19.52 30.45 2.14
N ASP A 153 -20.19 31.60 2.14
CA ASP A 153 -20.04 32.57 1.06
C ASP A 153 -18.80 33.45 1.22
N LYS A 154 -18.59 34.35 0.26
CA LYS A 154 -17.46 35.30 0.25
C LYS A 154 -17.40 36.25 1.45
N ASP A 155 -18.53 36.50 2.11
CA ASP A 155 -18.65 37.37 3.27
C ASP A 155 -18.52 36.57 4.59
N LEU A 156 -18.10 35.30 4.47
CA LEU A 156 -17.96 34.30 5.53
C LEU A 156 -19.29 33.94 6.20
N ILE A 157 -20.40 34.11 5.50
CA ILE A 157 -21.73 33.76 6.01
C ILE A 157 -22.04 32.31 5.65
N ILE A 158 -22.46 31.53 6.66
CA ILE A 158 -22.92 30.16 6.45
C ILE A 158 -24.26 30.21 5.71
N ARG A 159 -24.30 29.60 4.53
CA ARG A 159 -25.50 29.50 3.69
C ARG A 159 -26.19 28.16 3.84
N GLU A 160 -25.43 27.09 3.95
CA GLU A 160 -25.96 25.74 4.11
C GLU A 160 -25.24 25.02 5.24
N TYR A 161 -25.99 24.16 5.91
CA TYR A 161 -25.54 23.41 7.07
C TYR A 161 -26.33 22.10 7.16
N ASN A 162 -25.70 20.98 6.80
CA ASN A 162 -26.44 19.73 6.67
C ASN A 162 -26.70 19.03 8.02
N ARG A 163 -27.52 17.97 7.99
CA ARG A 163 -27.87 17.17 9.18
C ARG A 163 -26.64 16.55 9.86
N ALA A 164 -25.72 15.97 9.09
CA ALA A 164 -24.50 15.41 9.65
C ALA A 164 -23.64 16.49 10.34
N ALA A 165 -23.61 17.72 9.83
CA ALA A 165 -22.96 18.84 10.52
C ALA A 165 -23.69 19.21 11.82
N GLU A 166 -25.01 19.09 11.89
CA GLU A 166 -25.75 19.27 13.16
C GLU A 166 -25.37 18.21 14.19
N GLU A 167 -25.31 16.96 13.77
CA GLU A 167 -24.99 15.82 14.64
C GLU A 167 -23.54 15.86 15.10
N LEU A 168 -22.60 16.08 14.18
CA LEU A 168 -21.17 16.10 14.45
C LEU A 168 -20.72 17.33 15.25
N LEU A 169 -21.26 18.51 14.97
CA LEU A 169 -20.85 19.75 15.68
C LEU A 169 -21.80 20.14 16.82
N GLY A 170 -22.93 19.46 16.98
CA GLY A 170 -23.89 19.70 18.07
C GLY A 170 -24.61 21.06 17.99
N ALA A 171 -24.72 21.65 16.80
CA ALA A 171 -25.38 22.95 16.59
C ALA A 171 -26.43 22.84 15.48
N LYS A 172 -27.61 23.45 15.67
CA LYS A 172 -28.68 23.35 14.67
C LYS A 172 -28.42 24.26 13.48
N ALA A 173 -28.79 23.83 12.28
CA ALA A 173 -28.73 24.60 11.05
C ALA A 173 -29.45 25.95 11.20
N SER A 174 -30.60 25.96 11.89
CA SER A 174 -31.36 27.18 12.20
C SER A 174 -30.60 28.21 13.04
N GLU A 175 -29.59 27.78 13.81
CA GLU A 175 -28.75 28.65 14.63
C GLU A 175 -27.50 29.13 13.89
N ARG A 176 -27.07 28.38 12.87
CA ARG A 176 -25.80 28.60 12.16
C ARG A 176 -25.98 29.28 10.81
N ILE A 177 -27.04 28.95 10.07
CA ILE A 177 -27.33 29.59 8.78
C ILE A 177 -27.56 31.10 8.99
N GLY A 178 -26.91 31.92 8.17
CA GLY A 178 -26.92 33.38 8.29
C GLY A 178 -25.91 33.95 9.29
N SER A 179 -25.24 33.11 10.09
CA SER A 179 -24.16 33.54 10.99
C SER A 179 -22.81 33.53 10.29
N LYS A 180 -21.83 34.26 10.86
CA LYS A 180 -20.44 34.19 10.40
C LYS A 180 -19.82 32.85 10.80
N ALA A 181 -19.17 32.18 9.85
CA ALA A 181 -18.39 30.98 10.11
C ALA A 181 -17.31 31.28 11.16
N VAL A 182 -17.19 30.42 12.17
CA VAL A 182 -16.19 30.57 13.22
C VAL A 182 -14.84 30.14 12.64
N VAL A 183 -14.07 31.12 12.19
CA VAL A 183 -12.72 30.90 11.69
C VAL A 183 -11.75 31.11 12.85
N LYS A 184 -11.10 30.04 13.35
CA LYS A 184 -10.06 30.18 14.39
C LYS A 184 -8.98 31.14 13.88
N THR A 185 -8.90 32.32 14.51
CA THR A 185 -7.93 33.36 14.21
C THR A 185 -6.64 33.10 15.00
N ARG A 186 -5.67 32.46 14.34
CA ARG A 186 -4.22 32.68 14.48
C ARG A 186 -3.48 31.73 13.53
N GLY A 187 -3.05 32.27 12.39
CA GLY A 187 -2.28 31.55 11.35
C GLY A 187 -3.15 30.83 10.33
N GLY A 188 -3.47 31.50 9.22
CA GLY A 188 -3.99 30.94 7.96
C GLY A 188 -5.07 29.86 8.07
N SER A 189 -6.33 30.24 8.33
CA SER A 189 -7.43 29.27 8.19
C SER A 189 -7.48 28.75 6.75
N PRO A 190 -7.65 27.42 6.55
CA PRO A 190 -7.78 26.83 5.22
C PRO A 190 -8.89 27.48 4.39
N VAL A 191 -9.98 27.95 5.02
CA VAL A 191 -11.04 28.69 4.34
C VAL A 191 -10.49 29.95 3.67
N PHE A 192 -9.67 30.75 4.36
CA PHE A 192 -9.06 31.95 3.78
C PHE A 192 -8.04 31.61 2.69
N GLU A 193 -7.28 30.54 2.87
CA GLU A 193 -6.31 30.06 1.89
C GLU A 193 -7.02 29.65 0.58
N VAL A 194 -8.07 28.83 0.67
CA VAL A 194 -8.86 28.41 -0.48
C VAL A 194 -9.56 29.60 -1.15
N MET A 195 -10.13 30.51 -0.36
CA MET A 195 -10.73 31.76 -0.87
C MET A 195 -9.74 32.62 -1.66
N LYS A 196 -8.50 32.73 -1.19
CA LYS A 196 -7.46 33.56 -1.83
C LYS A 196 -6.86 32.89 -3.06
N THR A 197 -6.64 31.58 -3.00
CA THR A 197 -5.90 30.84 -4.03
C THR A 197 -6.80 30.26 -5.11
N GLY A 198 -8.09 30.06 -4.83
CA GLY A 198 -8.99 29.30 -5.68
C GLY A 198 -8.61 27.83 -5.83
N LYS A 199 -7.71 27.31 -4.97
CA LYS A 199 -7.26 25.92 -4.98
C LYS A 199 -7.86 25.16 -3.80
N PRO A 200 -8.36 23.93 -3.99
CA PRO A 200 -8.90 23.13 -2.90
C PRO A 200 -7.80 22.64 -1.94
N ARG A 201 -8.20 22.29 -0.72
CA ARG A 201 -7.35 21.64 0.30
C ARG A 201 -8.10 20.42 0.83
N PHE A 202 -7.44 19.26 0.82
CA PHE A 202 -8.06 17.99 1.22
C PHE A 202 -7.34 17.40 2.44
N GLY A 203 -8.07 16.60 3.22
CA GLY A 203 -7.50 15.80 4.32
C GLY A 203 -6.89 16.62 5.45
N VAL A 204 -7.37 17.84 5.68
CA VAL A 204 -6.84 18.70 6.73
C VAL A 204 -7.28 18.15 8.08
N MET A 205 -6.32 17.62 8.84
CA MET A 205 -6.55 17.13 10.20
C MET A 205 -6.89 18.28 11.14
N SER A 206 -8.07 18.22 11.74
CA SER A 206 -8.61 19.26 12.61
C SER A 206 -9.02 18.66 13.96
N PRO A 207 -8.12 18.65 14.96
CA PRO A 207 -8.46 18.21 16.30
C PRO A 207 -9.41 19.19 17.00
N LEU A 208 -10.44 18.64 17.64
CA LEU A 208 -11.45 19.35 18.41
C LEU A 208 -11.10 19.35 19.91
N ALA A 209 -11.68 20.29 20.65
CA ALA A 209 -11.44 20.42 22.09
C ALA A 209 -12.03 19.26 22.92
N ASP A 210 -13.01 18.54 22.37
CA ASP A 210 -13.65 17.38 22.97
C ASP A 210 -12.89 16.06 22.69
N GLY A 211 -11.74 16.12 22.04
CA GLY A 211 -10.87 14.97 21.76
C GLY A 211 -11.08 14.34 20.39
N ARG A 212 -12.14 14.71 19.65
CA ARG A 212 -12.38 14.19 18.31
C ARG A 212 -11.40 14.75 17.28
N ILE A 213 -11.14 13.99 16.23
CA ILE A 213 -10.30 14.38 15.11
C ILE A 213 -11.14 14.36 13.84
N PHE A 214 -11.26 15.52 13.19
CA PHE A 214 -11.95 15.60 11.91
C PHE A 214 -10.94 15.66 10.75
N SER A 215 -11.20 14.90 9.70
CA SER A 215 -10.60 15.12 8.38
C SER A 215 -11.46 16.12 7.63
N VAL A 216 -10.88 17.22 7.17
CA VAL A 216 -11.64 18.34 6.58
C VAL A 216 -11.17 18.67 5.18
N ASN A 217 -12.13 18.76 4.26
CA ASN A 217 -11.93 19.19 2.88
C ASN A 217 -12.49 20.59 2.68
N TYR A 218 -11.80 21.41 1.89
CA TYR A 218 -12.18 22.77 1.54
C TYR A 218 -12.14 22.91 0.02
N VAL A 219 -13.29 23.19 -0.59
CA VAL A 219 -13.43 23.30 -2.04
C VAL A 219 -13.97 24.69 -2.39
N PRO A 220 -13.29 25.46 -3.27
CA PRO A 220 -13.75 26.77 -3.65
C PRO A 220 -15.00 26.66 -4.53
N MET A 221 -15.97 27.53 -4.28
CA MET A 221 -17.10 27.75 -5.17
C MET A 221 -16.70 28.81 -6.19
N LEU A 222 -16.87 28.52 -7.48
CA LEU A 222 -16.46 29.41 -8.56
C LEU A 222 -17.69 29.90 -9.34
N ASP A 223 -17.75 31.21 -9.58
CA ASP A 223 -18.66 31.84 -10.53
C ASP A 223 -17.86 32.65 -11.55
N ASN A 224 -17.97 32.31 -12.83
CA ASN A 224 -17.21 32.92 -13.93
C ASN A 224 -15.69 33.03 -13.65
N GLY A 225 -15.12 32.02 -12.98
CA GLY A 225 -13.69 31.97 -12.62
C GLY A 225 -13.32 32.73 -11.35
N ASN A 226 -14.26 33.43 -10.71
CA ASN A 226 -14.06 34.12 -9.43
C ASN A 226 -14.53 33.24 -8.27
N VAL A 227 -13.78 33.23 -7.16
CA VAL A 227 -14.19 32.51 -5.96
C VAL A 227 -15.32 33.26 -5.27
N VAL A 228 -16.48 32.62 -5.13
CA VAL A 228 -17.70 33.17 -4.51
C VAL A 228 -18.00 32.58 -3.12
N GLY A 229 -17.23 31.58 -2.69
CA GLY A 229 -17.39 30.91 -1.41
C GLY A 229 -16.53 29.65 -1.28
N VAL A 230 -16.75 28.90 -0.21
CA VAL A 230 -16.09 27.62 0.09
C VAL A 230 -17.12 26.62 0.59
N ILE A 231 -17.05 25.40 0.07
CA ILE A 231 -17.70 24.23 0.65
C ILE A 231 -16.68 23.56 1.57
N GLN A 232 -17.08 23.34 2.81
CA GLN A 232 -16.34 22.58 3.80
C GLN A 232 -17.05 21.24 4.01
N THR A 233 -16.37 20.13 3.78
CA THR A 233 -16.84 18.81 4.25
C THR A 233 -15.92 18.29 5.33
N PHE A 234 -16.46 17.55 6.29
CA PHE A 234 -15.68 16.96 7.36
C PHE A 234 -16.25 15.64 7.85
N GLN A 235 -15.35 14.73 8.17
CA GLN A 235 -15.65 13.42 8.71
C GLN A 235 -14.96 13.24 10.04
N ASP A 236 -15.65 12.60 10.99
CA ASP A 236 -15.02 12.12 12.22
C ASP A 236 -14.19 10.87 11.93
N ILE A 237 -12.88 11.00 12.08
CA ILE A 237 -11.90 9.94 11.84
C ILE A 237 -11.26 9.47 13.14
N THR A 238 -11.82 9.84 14.29
CA THR A 238 -11.24 9.57 15.62
C THR A 238 -10.99 8.08 15.80
N GLY A 239 -11.99 7.23 15.52
CA GLY A 239 -11.83 5.77 15.65
C GLY A 239 -10.80 5.18 14.68
N GLN A 240 -10.63 5.75 13.49
CA GLN A 240 -9.61 5.32 12.54
C GLN A 240 -8.21 5.67 13.04
N GLU A 241 -8.02 6.88 13.56
CA GLU A 241 -6.75 7.31 14.15
C GLU A 241 -6.42 6.56 15.43
N GLU A 242 -7.42 6.26 16.27
CA GLU A 242 -7.25 5.41 17.45
C GLU A 242 -6.81 4.00 17.06
N MET A 243 -7.47 3.38 16.07
CA MET A 243 -7.08 2.05 15.57
C MET A 243 -5.67 2.07 14.95
N ARG A 244 -5.35 3.10 14.17
CA ARG A 244 -4.00 3.30 13.61
C ARG A 244 -2.96 3.41 14.72
N SER A 245 -3.26 4.18 15.77
CA SER A 245 -2.38 4.33 16.93
C SER A 245 -2.24 3.02 17.71
N GLN A 246 -3.32 2.25 17.90
CA GLN A 246 -3.27 0.93 18.54
C GLN A 246 -2.43 -0.07 17.74
N LEU A 247 -2.56 -0.09 16.41
CA LEU A 247 -1.74 -0.92 15.53
C LEU A 247 -0.24 -0.57 15.65
N LEU A 248 0.08 0.72 15.64
CA LEU A 248 1.46 1.18 15.82
C LEU A 248 2.00 0.79 17.22
N SER A 249 1.20 0.98 18.28
CA SER A 249 1.58 0.58 19.64
C SER A 249 1.80 -0.93 19.74
N SER A 250 0.92 -1.73 19.14
CA SER A 250 1.01 -3.19 19.16
C SER A 250 2.26 -3.67 18.40
N ARG A 251 2.58 -3.01 17.28
CA ARG A 251 3.81 -3.25 16.54
C ARG A 251 5.05 -2.91 17.38
N ASP A 252 5.06 -1.75 18.03
CA ASP A 252 6.16 -1.33 18.90
C ASP A 252 6.36 -2.28 20.09
N GLU A 253 5.26 -2.79 20.68
CA GLU A 253 5.29 -3.80 21.75
C GLU A 253 5.90 -5.12 21.27
N LEU A 254 5.51 -5.59 20.08
CA LEU A 254 6.10 -6.78 19.47
C LEU A 254 7.58 -6.56 19.18
N ASP A 255 7.97 -5.41 18.62
CA ASP A 255 9.36 -5.09 18.32
C ASP A 255 10.21 -5.04 19.60
N ARG A 256 9.67 -4.51 20.71
CA ARG A 256 10.34 -4.55 22.03
C ARG A 256 10.42 -5.97 22.60
N ALA A 257 9.38 -6.79 22.44
CA ALA A 257 9.40 -8.18 22.87
C ALA A 257 10.45 -8.99 22.08
N PHE A 258 10.58 -8.76 20.78
CA PHE A 258 11.65 -9.34 19.97
C PHE A 258 13.04 -8.85 20.38
N ALA A 259 13.20 -7.57 20.75
CA ALA A 259 14.49 -7.08 21.25
C ALA A 259 14.97 -7.86 22.50
N LEU A 260 14.04 -8.40 23.32
CA LEU A 260 14.39 -9.25 24.46
C LEU A 260 14.90 -10.64 24.08
N THR A 261 14.62 -11.14 22.87
CA THR A 261 15.19 -12.41 22.38
C THR A 261 16.61 -12.22 21.87
N LEU A 262 17.01 -10.97 21.58
CA LEU A 262 18.36 -10.67 21.16
C LEU A 262 19.34 -10.74 22.34
N PRO A 263 20.54 -11.32 22.16
CA PRO A 263 21.51 -11.55 23.22
C PRO A 263 21.93 -10.29 23.99
N ASN A 264 22.04 -9.15 23.31
CA ASN A 264 22.34 -7.85 23.91
C ASN A 264 22.09 -6.69 22.92
N SER A 265 22.21 -5.47 23.42
CA SER A 265 22.03 -4.24 22.64
C SER A 265 23.05 -4.04 21.51
N ARG A 266 24.22 -4.71 21.53
CA ARG A 266 25.20 -4.63 20.43
C ARG A 266 24.71 -5.41 19.21
N VAL A 267 24.10 -6.58 19.43
CA VAL A 267 23.46 -7.37 18.36
C VAL A 267 22.32 -6.56 17.76
N GLU A 268 21.43 -6.02 18.60
CA GLU A 268 20.33 -5.17 18.15
C GLU A 268 20.83 -3.96 17.35
N HIS A 269 21.82 -3.24 17.89
CA HIS A 269 22.41 -2.09 17.23
C HIS A 269 23.04 -2.47 15.88
N LYS A 270 23.77 -3.59 15.80
CA LYS A 270 24.36 -4.04 14.54
C LYS A 270 23.27 -4.33 13.51
N LEU A 271 22.22 -5.06 13.87
CA LEU A 271 21.10 -5.38 12.97
C LEU A 271 20.33 -4.14 12.52
N LYS A 272 20.05 -3.19 13.42
CA LYS A 272 19.34 -1.93 13.11
C LYS A 272 20.15 -0.96 12.24
N ASN A 273 21.45 -1.15 12.13
CA ASN A 273 22.34 -0.34 11.28
C ASN A 273 22.87 -1.12 10.07
N THR A 274 22.32 -2.30 9.79
CA THR A 274 22.54 -3.00 8.53
C THR A 274 21.36 -2.66 7.62
N ALA A 275 21.61 -1.80 6.62
CA ALA A 275 20.60 -1.43 5.65
C ALA A 275 20.26 -2.61 4.74
N GLU A 276 19.01 -2.65 4.29
CA GLU A 276 18.58 -3.50 3.18
C GLU A 276 18.00 -2.63 2.08
N TYR A 277 18.03 -3.12 0.86
CA TYR A 277 17.63 -2.36 -0.32
C TYR A 277 16.46 -3.02 -1.03
N ARG A 278 15.60 -2.19 -1.62
CA ARG A 278 14.72 -2.62 -2.70
C ARG A 278 15.28 -2.10 -4.00
N ASP A 279 15.17 -2.92 -5.02
CA ASP A 279 15.77 -2.66 -6.31
C ASP A 279 14.87 -3.14 -7.45
N ILE A 280 15.15 -2.58 -8.62
CA ILE A 280 14.66 -3.08 -9.91
C ILE A 280 15.89 -3.60 -10.65
N TYR A 281 15.82 -4.86 -11.07
CA TYR A 281 16.87 -5.52 -11.85
C TYR A 281 16.65 -5.29 -13.34
N ASP A 282 17.68 -4.83 -14.02
CA ASP A 282 17.73 -4.69 -15.48
C ASP A 282 18.44 -5.92 -16.07
N SER A 283 17.71 -6.73 -16.85
CA SER A 283 18.22 -7.95 -17.45
C SER A 283 19.23 -7.73 -18.57
N ASP A 284 19.21 -6.56 -19.22
CA ASP A 284 20.06 -6.27 -20.37
C ASP A 284 21.43 -5.76 -19.92
N SER A 285 21.46 -4.93 -18.88
CA SER A 285 22.71 -4.43 -18.29
C SER A 285 23.25 -5.28 -17.14
N GLY A 286 22.42 -6.13 -16.52
CA GLY A 286 22.75 -6.88 -15.31
C GLY A 286 22.82 -6.02 -14.04
N GLN A 287 22.48 -4.74 -14.14
CA GLN A 287 22.56 -3.79 -13.04
C GLN A 287 21.25 -3.74 -12.25
N ILE A 288 21.35 -3.23 -11.02
CA ILE A 288 20.20 -2.95 -10.18
C ILE A 288 20.07 -1.45 -9.93
N THR A 289 18.83 -0.95 -9.90
CA THR A 289 18.52 0.43 -9.50
C THR A 289 17.80 0.45 -8.18
N ILE A 290 18.38 1.14 -7.18
CA ILE A 290 17.82 1.21 -5.83
C ILE A 290 16.55 2.06 -5.83
N THR A 291 15.44 1.49 -5.33
CA THR A 291 14.14 2.16 -5.22
C THR A 291 13.79 2.56 -3.80
N GLU A 292 14.32 1.84 -2.80
CA GLU A 292 14.09 2.11 -1.38
C GLU A 292 15.30 1.71 -0.55
N VAL A 293 15.63 2.52 0.46
CA VAL A 293 16.63 2.21 1.49
C VAL A 293 15.93 1.91 2.80
N ILE A 294 16.03 0.66 3.26
CA ILE A 294 15.45 0.19 4.51
C ILE A 294 16.56 0.25 5.57
N ALA A 295 16.66 1.38 6.28
CA ALA A 295 17.76 1.65 7.22
C ALA A 295 17.92 0.58 8.32
N ASP A 296 16.80 0.10 8.88
CA ASP A 296 16.74 -0.97 9.88
C ASP A 296 16.48 -2.36 9.24
N GLY A 297 16.90 -2.53 7.99
CA GLY A 297 16.59 -3.69 7.15
C GLY A 297 17.05 -5.02 7.74
N GLY A 298 18.27 -5.10 8.27
CA GLY A 298 18.81 -6.31 8.90
C GLY A 298 18.01 -6.72 10.14
N TYR A 299 17.55 -5.75 10.93
CA TYR A 299 16.66 -6.02 12.06
C TYR A 299 15.30 -6.58 11.59
N LYS A 300 14.69 -5.96 10.57
CA LYS A 300 13.44 -6.43 9.97
C LYS A 300 13.58 -7.82 9.37
N HIS A 301 14.70 -8.12 8.70
CA HIS A 301 15.04 -9.43 8.15
C HIS A 301 15.03 -10.51 9.23
N VAL A 302 15.77 -10.32 10.32
CA VAL A 302 15.81 -11.25 11.45
C VAL A 302 14.44 -11.43 12.10
N VAL A 303 13.68 -10.35 12.30
CA VAL A 303 12.31 -10.43 12.85
C VAL A 303 11.39 -11.24 11.93
N ASN A 304 11.46 -11.02 10.62
CA ASN A 304 10.66 -11.77 9.64
C ASN A 304 11.08 -13.25 9.60
N ALA A 305 12.38 -13.56 9.69
CA ALA A 305 12.88 -14.93 9.80
C ALA A 305 12.33 -15.64 11.04
N LEU A 306 12.32 -14.97 12.20
CA LEU A 306 11.74 -15.52 13.43
C LEU A 306 10.22 -15.72 13.32
N LYS A 307 9.49 -14.84 12.61
CA LYS A 307 8.06 -15.00 12.34
C LYS A 307 7.77 -16.22 11.46
N VAL A 308 8.52 -16.39 10.37
CA VAL A 308 8.45 -17.57 9.50
C VAL A 308 8.74 -18.83 10.30
N LEU A 309 9.79 -18.82 11.12
CA LEU A 309 10.13 -19.96 11.98
C LEU A 309 9.03 -20.26 13.01
N ALA A 310 8.42 -19.23 13.60
CA ALA A 310 7.32 -19.39 14.55
C ALA A 310 6.07 -20.00 13.91
N ASP A 311 5.72 -19.60 12.67
CA ASP A 311 4.61 -20.21 11.93
C ASP A 311 4.88 -21.69 11.62
N LEU A 312 6.07 -22.02 11.12
CA LEU A 312 6.47 -23.41 10.88
C LEU A 312 6.48 -24.24 12.17
N ASN A 313 6.91 -23.65 13.29
CA ASN A 313 6.85 -24.30 14.61
C ASN A 313 5.41 -24.61 15.01
N ASN A 314 4.46 -23.68 14.79
CA ASN A 314 3.04 -23.90 15.08
C ASN A 314 2.44 -25.00 14.20
N LYS A 315 2.99 -25.22 13.01
CA LYS A 315 2.63 -26.34 12.10
C LYS A 315 3.41 -27.64 12.38
N GLY A 316 4.20 -27.67 13.46
CA GLY A 316 4.81 -28.89 13.96
C GLY A 316 6.20 -29.21 13.43
N ILE A 317 6.86 -28.32 12.66
CA ILE A 317 8.19 -28.63 12.10
C ILE A 317 9.23 -28.96 13.18
N MET A 318 9.13 -28.31 14.34
CA MET A 318 10.04 -28.48 15.48
C MET A 318 9.76 -29.74 16.31
N SER A 319 8.68 -30.47 16.00
CA SER A 319 8.40 -31.77 16.62
C SER A 319 9.17 -32.91 15.95
N LEU A 320 9.79 -32.67 14.79
CA LEU A 320 10.60 -33.63 14.07
C LEU A 320 11.92 -33.91 14.80
N LEU A 321 12.29 -35.18 14.91
CA LEU A 321 13.57 -35.59 15.47
C LEU A 321 14.73 -35.03 14.63
N GLY A 322 15.68 -34.35 15.28
CA GLY A 322 16.83 -33.74 14.62
C GLY A 322 16.64 -32.28 14.21
N ILE A 323 15.46 -31.69 14.48
CA ILE A 323 15.23 -30.25 14.35
C ILE A 323 15.27 -29.63 15.75
N SER A 324 16.30 -28.82 16.03
CA SER A 324 16.44 -28.10 17.30
C SER A 324 15.98 -26.65 17.17
N LYS A 325 14.94 -26.31 17.93
CA LYS A 325 14.43 -24.93 18.03
C LYS A 325 15.51 -23.95 18.47
N ASP A 326 16.27 -24.31 19.51
CA ASP A 326 17.26 -23.41 20.09
C ASP A 326 18.41 -23.14 19.11
N VAL A 327 18.90 -24.18 18.43
CA VAL A 327 19.94 -24.05 17.40
C VAL A 327 19.46 -23.13 16.27
N LEU A 328 18.25 -23.34 15.75
CA LEU A 328 17.70 -22.51 14.65
C LEU A 328 17.48 -21.05 15.04
N VAL A 329 16.91 -20.80 16.23
CA VAL A 329 16.69 -19.42 16.70
C VAL A 329 18.02 -18.70 16.86
N GLN A 330 19.04 -19.35 17.44
CA GLN A 330 20.37 -18.77 17.55
C GLN A 330 21.00 -18.55 16.18
N SER A 331 20.96 -19.53 15.27
CA SER A 331 21.47 -19.36 13.91
C SER A 331 20.82 -18.17 13.19
N ILE A 332 19.50 -17.99 13.28
CA ILE A 332 18.80 -16.84 12.68
C ILE A 332 19.25 -15.51 13.28
N ILE A 333 19.39 -15.40 14.60
CA ILE A 333 19.80 -14.14 15.23
C ILE A 333 21.22 -13.73 14.81
N PHE A 334 22.10 -14.72 14.63
CA PHE A 334 23.53 -14.48 14.41
C PHE A 334 23.97 -14.50 12.95
N HIS A 335 23.21 -15.13 12.03
CA HIS A 335 23.69 -15.40 10.66
C HIS A 335 24.05 -14.16 9.83
N ASP A 336 23.43 -13.02 10.11
CA ASP A 336 23.59 -11.79 9.33
C ASP A 336 24.42 -10.72 10.06
N LEU A 337 25.01 -11.03 11.23
CA LEU A 337 25.79 -10.04 12.00
C LEU A 337 27.11 -9.64 11.34
N GLY A 338 27.70 -10.54 10.57
CA GLY A 338 28.93 -10.32 9.83
C GLY A 338 28.73 -9.47 8.58
N LYS A 339 27.49 -9.21 8.15
CA LYS A 339 27.17 -8.53 6.89
C LYS A 339 27.68 -7.09 6.86
N SER A 340 28.34 -6.75 5.77
CA SER A 340 28.79 -5.42 5.41
C SER A 340 28.02 -4.96 4.18
N GLN A 341 27.22 -3.93 4.33
CA GLN A 341 26.39 -3.41 3.23
C GLN A 341 26.99 -2.09 2.72
N PRO A 342 27.12 -1.91 1.39
CA PRO A 342 27.43 -0.61 0.80
C PRO A 342 26.35 0.42 1.17
N GLN A 343 26.65 1.70 1.06
CA GLN A 343 25.68 2.78 1.32
C GLN A 343 25.20 3.34 -0.01
N PHE A 344 23.95 3.05 -0.37
CA PHE A 344 23.34 3.56 -1.59
C PHE A 344 22.29 4.65 -1.36
N GLU A 345 22.09 5.44 -2.40
CA GLU A 345 21.02 6.42 -2.49
C GLU A 345 19.88 5.93 -3.40
N ILE A 346 18.66 6.41 -3.17
CA ILE A 346 17.51 6.10 -4.01
C ILE A 346 17.76 6.65 -5.43
N GLY A 347 17.59 5.80 -6.43
CA GLY A 347 17.86 6.09 -7.84
C GLY A 347 19.28 5.76 -8.29
N GLN A 348 20.15 5.33 -7.39
CA GLN A 348 21.49 4.87 -7.75
C GLN A 348 21.42 3.53 -8.48
N THR A 349 22.09 3.44 -9.63
CA THR A 349 22.25 2.20 -10.40
C THR A 349 23.65 1.66 -10.19
N VAL A 350 23.76 0.37 -9.88
CA VAL A 350 25.02 -0.32 -9.59
C VAL A 350 25.06 -1.72 -10.17
N ASP A 351 26.26 -2.24 -10.43
CA ASP A 351 26.45 -3.67 -10.65
C ASP A 351 26.44 -4.39 -9.29
N PRO A 352 25.47 -5.29 -9.04
CA PRO A 352 25.39 -5.97 -7.76
C PRO A 352 26.60 -6.86 -7.47
N LEU A 353 27.30 -7.38 -8.49
CA LEU A 353 28.46 -8.26 -8.31
C LEU A 353 29.72 -7.49 -7.88
N ASP A 354 29.80 -6.21 -8.22
CA ASP A 354 30.93 -5.35 -7.85
C ASP A 354 30.75 -4.71 -6.48
N GLU A 355 29.52 -4.36 -6.10
CA GLU A 355 29.25 -3.60 -4.89
C GLU A 355 28.87 -4.46 -3.66
N PHE A 356 28.18 -5.57 -3.87
CA PHE A 356 27.84 -6.46 -2.76
C PHE A 356 28.96 -7.47 -2.54
N GLU A 357 29.25 -7.73 -1.27
CA GLU A 357 30.16 -8.80 -0.94
C GLU A 357 29.58 -10.19 -1.23
N GLU A 358 30.46 -11.17 -1.46
CA GLU A 358 30.04 -12.55 -1.59
C GLU A 358 29.34 -13.04 -0.33
N SER A 359 28.18 -13.69 -0.50
CA SER A 359 27.35 -14.09 0.64
C SER A 359 28.04 -15.11 1.56
N CYS A 360 28.94 -15.94 1.03
CA CYS A 360 29.73 -16.86 1.83
C CYS A 360 30.73 -16.14 2.75
N ALA A 361 31.24 -14.98 2.35
CA ALA A 361 32.20 -14.21 3.15
C ALA A 361 31.54 -13.63 4.40
N HIS A 362 30.32 -13.09 4.30
CA HIS A 362 29.62 -12.63 5.51
C HIS A 362 29.17 -13.80 6.39
N ALA A 363 28.77 -14.93 5.80
CA ALA A 363 28.40 -16.13 6.55
C ALA A 363 29.56 -16.63 7.43
N GLU A 364 30.78 -16.67 6.88
CA GLU A 364 31.98 -17.03 7.63
C GLU A 364 32.26 -16.03 8.77
N ARG A 365 32.21 -14.72 8.48
CA ARG A 365 32.41 -13.70 9.52
C ARG A 365 31.34 -13.75 10.60
N SER A 366 30.08 -13.99 10.25
CA SER A 366 28.98 -14.16 11.21
C SER A 366 29.22 -15.36 12.12
N ALA A 367 29.71 -16.47 11.57
CA ALA A 367 30.05 -17.67 12.34
C ALA A 367 31.20 -17.39 13.31
N ASP A 368 32.24 -16.70 12.85
CA ASP A 368 33.38 -16.29 13.69
C ASP A 368 32.94 -15.37 14.83
N ILE A 369 32.05 -14.41 14.55
CA ILE A 369 31.49 -13.51 15.56
C ILE A 369 30.71 -14.31 16.60
N ALA A 370 29.82 -15.20 16.16
CA ALA A 370 29.00 -16.04 17.03
C ALA A 370 29.86 -16.96 17.92
N ALA A 371 30.93 -17.53 17.36
CA ALA A 371 31.86 -18.39 18.08
C ALA A 371 32.65 -17.61 19.14
N HIS A 372 33.34 -16.53 18.75
CA HIS A 372 34.33 -15.91 19.61
C HIS A 372 33.75 -14.88 20.59
N PHE A 373 32.74 -14.12 20.19
CA PHE A 373 32.17 -13.07 21.04
C PHE A 373 30.95 -13.53 21.84
N TYR A 374 30.25 -14.57 21.34
CA TYR A 374 29.01 -15.05 21.94
C TYR A 374 29.07 -16.51 22.38
N GLN A 375 30.18 -17.23 22.12
CA GLN A 375 30.41 -18.61 22.58
C GLN A 375 29.23 -19.52 22.24
N ARG A 376 28.72 -19.42 21.00
CA ARG A 376 27.67 -20.32 20.51
C ARG A 376 28.24 -21.72 20.29
N GLU A 377 27.37 -22.72 20.39
CA GLU A 377 27.73 -24.13 20.18
C GLU A 377 28.09 -24.42 18.72
N ASP A 378 28.86 -25.48 18.49
CA ASP A 378 29.36 -25.86 17.16
C ASP A 378 28.25 -26.00 16.13
N ASP A 379 27.10 -26.58 16.49
CA ASP A 379 25.96 -26.74 15.59
C ASP A 379 25.47 -25.39 15.04
N VAL A 380 25.40 -24.37 15.89
CA VAL A 380 25.01 -23.01 15.49
C VAL A 380 26.06 -22.42 14.55
N ILE A 381 27.34 -22.61 14.87
CA ILE A 381 28.48 -22.12 14.07
C ILE A 381 28.47 -22.78 12.68
N TRP A 382 28.29 -24.10 12.59
CA TRP A 382 28.19 -24.84 11.33
C TRP A 382 27.04 -24.34 10.46
N LEU A 383 25.85 -24.16 11.03
CA LEU A 383 24.71 -23.66 10.29
C LEU A 383 24.92 -22.23 9.77
N ILE A 384 25.45 -21.33 10.62
CA ILE A 384 25.75 -19.96 10.20
C ILE A 384 26.85 -19.95 9.13
N LYS A 385 27.91 -20.73 9.26
CA LYS A 385 29.01 -20.70 8.30
C LYS A 385 28.58 -21.15 6.90
N TYR A 386 27.67 -22.13 6.82
CA TYR A 386 27.36 -22.82 5.57
C TYR A 386 25.98 -22.54 4.98
N HIS A 387 25.16 -21.65 5.56
CA HIS A 387 23.82 -21.36 5.01
C HIS A 387 23.84 -20.84 3.56
N HIS A 388 24.84 -20.04 3.14
CA HIS A 388 24.95 -19.63 1.73
C HIS A 388 25.63 -20.66 0.81
N HIS A 389 26.13 -21.78 1.34
CA HIS A 389 26.79 -22.80 0.54
C HIS A 389 25.79 -23.79 -0.06
N PRO A 390 25.96 -24.24 -1.32
CA PRO A 390 25.27 -25.41 -1.82
C PRO A 390 25.75 -26.66 -1.08
N GLU A 391 24.90 -27.67 -0.94
CA GLU A 391 25.25 -28.90 -0.21
C GLU A 391 26.43 -29.66 -0.80
N SER A 392 26.71 -29.48 -2.09
CA SER A 392 27.87 -30.05 -2.79
C SER A 392 29.21 -29.42 -2.37
N GLN A 393 29.19 -28.24 -1.74
CA GLN A 393 30.38 -27.52 -1.27
C GLN A 393 30.59 -27.64 0.25
N LEU A 394 29.75 -28.42 0.95
CA LEU A 394 29.98 -28.68 2.37
C LEU A 394 31.27 -29.51 2.55
N PRO A 395 32.05 -29.24 3.60
CA PRO A 395 33.25 -30.02 3.87
C PRO A 395 32.88 -31.45 4.28
N ALA A 396 33.83 -32.37 4.11
CA ALA A 396 33.60 -33.80 4.33
C ALA A 396 33.23 -34.15 5.78
N ASP A 397 33.62 -33.30 6.74
CA ASP A 397 33.35 -33.42 8.17
C ASP A 397 32.08 -32.66 8.61
N PHE A 398 31.32 -32.05 7.68
CA PHE A 398 30.07 -31.39 8.01
C PHE A 398 29.10 -32.37 8.71
N PRO A 399 28.57 -32.04 9.91
CA PRO A 399 27.73 -32.97 10.65
C PRO A 399 26.41 -33.28 9.91
N ASN A 400 26.23 -34.52 9.48
CA ASN A 400 25.06 -34.92 8.68
C ASN A 400 23.71 -34.67 9.36
N HIS A 401 23.67 -34.71 10.70
CA HIS A 401 22.46 -34.44 11.47
C HIS A 401 21.98 -32.98 11.35
N LEU A 402 22.85 -32.05 10.93
CA LEU A 402 22.51 -30.64 10.73
C LEU A 402 21.89 -30.34 9.37
N ARG A 403 21.95 -31.26 8.39
CA ARG A 403 21.45 -31.02 7.03
C ARG A 403 19.97 -30.58 6.98
N PRO A 404 19.05 -31.18 7.75
CA PRO A 404 17.66 -30.72 7.78
C PRO A 404 17.53 -29.29 8.31
N MET A 405 18.26 -28.95 9.38
CA MET A 405 18.27 -27.59 9.92
C MET A 405 18.95 -26.59 8.98
N LEU A 406 19.98 -27.00 8.24
CA LEU A 406 20.63 -26.17 7.23
C LEU A 406 19.64 -25.81 6.11
N ARG A 407 18.91 -26.79 5.59
CA ARG A 407 17.87 -26.56 4.57
C ARG A 407 16.77 -25.66 5.08
N LEU A 408 16.33 -25.88 6.33
CA LEU A 408 15.31 -25.06 6.96
C LEU A 408 15.80 -23.62 7.18
N LEU A 409 17.03 -23.42 7.66
CA LEU A 409 17.63 -22.10 7.82
C LEU A 409 17.70 -21.36 6.49
N LYS A 410 18.17 -22.03 5.42
CA LYS A 410 18.22 -21.47 4.06
C LYS A 410 16.86 -21.09 3.53
N LEU A 411 15.85 -21.92 3.79
CA LEU A 411 14.48 -21.65 3.40
C LEU A 411 13.94 -20.41 4.13
N VAL A 412 14.12 -20.35 5.44
CA VAL A 412 13.67 -19.23 6.28
C VAL A 412 14.38 -17.93 5.89
N ASP A 413 15.70 -17.97 5.67
CA ASP A 413 16.49 -16.82 5.21
C ASP A 413 15.93 -16.26 3.89
N GLY A 414 15.75 -17.11 2.87
CA GLY A 414 15.19 -16.68 1.59
C GLY A 414 13.79 -16.09 1.70
N LEU A 415 12.90 -16.71 2.48
CA LEU A 415 11.53 -16.22 2.70
C LEU A 415 11.52 -14.89 3.46
N SER A 416 12.39 -14.72 4.45
CA SER A 416 12.50 -13.49 5.22
C SER A 416 13.07 -12.32 4.41
N ALA A 417 13.99 -12.60 3.48
CA ALA A 417 14.48 -11.61 2.53
C ALA A 417 13.35 -11.15 1.59
N ALA A 418 12.52 -12.08 1.10
CA ALA A 418 11.36 -11.76 0.26
C ALA A 418 10.31 -10.88 0.99
N LEU A 419 10.00 -11.18 2.25
CA LEU A 419 9.11 -10.36 3.08
C LEU A 419 9.68 -8.95 3.32
N THR A 420 10.99 -8.83 3.47
CA THR A 420 11.65 -7.57 3.80
C THR A 420 11.79 -6.67 2.57
N ARG A 421 12.28 -7.22 1.46
CA ARG A 421 12.69 -6.45 0.28
C ARG A 421 11.63 -6.41 -0.82
N ARG A 422 10.68 -7.35 -0.88
CA ARG A 422 9.86 -7.58 -2.09
C ARG A 422 8.35 -7.58 -1.88
N ASN A 423 7.86 -7.16 -0.72
CA ASN A 423 6.43 -7.18 -0.37
C ASN A 423 5.75 -8.54 -0.66
N GLY A 424 6.51 -9.64 -0.57
CA GLY A 424 5.99 -10.97 -0.85
C GLY A 424 4.89 -11.36 0.13
N LYS A 425 3.91 -12.14 -0.32
CA LYS A 425 2.98 -12.86 0.57
C LYS A 425 3.39 -14.32 0.62
N ILE A 426 3.49 -14.86 1.82
CA ILE A 426 3.97 -16.22 2.04
C ILE A 426 2.92 -16.96 2.85
N THR A 427 2.48 -18.10 2.32
CA THR A 427 1.69 -19.09 3.05
C THR A 427 2.51 -20.37 3.16
N LEU A 428 2.52 -20.98 4.34
CA LEU A 428 3.29 -22.18 4.64
C LEU A 428 2.38 -23.31 5.11
N ASP A 429 2.75 -24.53 4.77
CA ASP A 429 2.18 -25.74 5.35
C ASP A 429 3.25 -26.80 5.63
N VAL A 430 2.95 -27.75 6.51
CA VAL A 430 3.90 -28.80 6.92
C VAL A 430 3.20 -30.16 6.93
N ASP A 431 3.78 -31.13 6.21
CA ASP A 431 3.38 -32.53 6.26
C ASP A 431 4.63 -33.41 6.49
N GLY A 432 4.77 -33.93 7.70
CA GLY A 432 5.95 -34.69 8.10
C GLY A 432 7.23 -33.86 7.91
N THR A 433 8.16 -34.36 7.08
CA THR A 433 9.45 -33.71 6.78
C THR A 433 9.35 -32.64 5.68
N LYS A 434 8.17 -32.45 5.08
CA LYS A 434 7.97 -31.57 3.93
C LYS A 434 7.40 -30.24 4.35
N VAL A 435 8.00 -29.17 3.84
CA VAL A 435 7.52 -27.80 3.97
C VAL A 435 6.96 -27.36 2.62
N TYR A 436 5.69 -27.04 2.61
CA TYR A 436 4.99 -26.47 1.46
C TYR A 436 5.06 -24.95 1.57
N VAL A 437 5.48 -24.33 0.48
CA VAL A 437 5.74 -22.89 0.40
C VAL A 437 4.98 -22.34 -0.78
N TYR A 438 4.10 -21.40 -0.49
CA TYR A 438 3.31 -20.67 -1.48
C TYR A 438 3.75 -19.22 -1.40
N GLU A 439 4.66 -18.82 -2.27
CA GLU A 439 5.21 -17.47 -2.31
C GLU A 439 4.58 -16.71 -3.48
N ARG A 440 3.96 -15.57 -3.17
CA ARG A 440 3.48 -14.59 -4.15
C ARG A 440 4.38 -13.39 -4.11
N ASN A 441 5.09 -13.14 -5.19
CA ASN A 441 6.10 -12.10 -5.27
C ASN A 441 5.89 -11.26 -6.54
N PRO A 442 6.05 -9.93 -6.50
CA PRO A 442 6.10 -9.12 -7.72
C PRO A 442 7.22 -9.53 -8.68
N HIS A 443 8.29 -10.17 -8.16
CA HIS A 443 9.40 -10.65 -8.96
C HIS A 443 9.16 -12.08 -9.47
N PRO A 444 9.19 -12.34 -10.80
CA PRO A 444 8.81 -13.63 -11.40
C PRO A 444 9.58 -14.84 -10.85
N ASP A 445 10.90 -14.72 -10.66
CA ASP A 445 11.74 -15.82 -10.15
C ASP A 445 11.37 -16.32 -8.74
N PHE A 446 10.59 -15.53 -8.00
CA PHE A 446 10.18 -15.79 -6.63
C PHE A 446 8.67 -16.03 -6.50
N ASP A 447 7.89 -15.79 -7.55
CA ASP A 447 6.46 -16.11 -7.59
C ASP A 447 6.24 -17.59 -7.91
N LYS A 448 6.39 -18.45 -6.90
CA LYS A 448 6.29 -19.90 -7.08
C LYS A 448 5.78 -20.63 -5.86
N SER A 449 5.14 -21.75 -6.14
CA SER A 449 4.71 -22.72 -5.15
C SER A 449 5.65 -23.93 -5.22
N ARG A 450 6.23 -24.31 -4.08
CA ARG A 450 7.18 -25.43 -4.00
C ARG A 450 7.04 -26.21 -2.71
N VAL A 451 7.42 -27.47 -2.75
CA VAL A 451 7.59 -28.33 -1.57
C VAL A 451 9.07 -28.65 -1.38
N VAL A 452 9.55 -28.56 -0.14
CA VAL A 452 10.92 -28.87 0.24
C VAL A 452 10.88 -29.97 1.30
N ASP A 453 11.44 -31.14 1.00
CA ASP A 453 11.65 -32.19 2.00
C ASP A 453 12.97 -31.93 2.74
N LEU A 454 12.87 -31.59 4.02
CA LEU A 454 14.04 -31.21 4.83
C LEU A 454 15.02 -32.37 5.02
N PHE A 455 14.58 -33.63 4.94
CA PHE A 455 15.43 -34.79 5.24
C PHE A 455 16.12 -35.32 3.99
N THR A 456 15.42 -35.35 2.86
CA THR A 456 16.01 -35.79 1.58
C THR A 456 16.71 -34.63 0.85
N GLY A 457 16.28 -33.40 1.05
CA GLY A 457 16.73 -32.22 0.31
C GLY A 457 16.02 -32.04 -1.03
N GLU A 458 15.06 -32.91 -1.33
CA GLU A 458 14.30 -32.83 -2.57
C GLU A 458 13.41 -31.58 -2.58
N THR A 459 13.48 -30.81 -3.67
CA THR A 459 12.61 -29.67 -3.91
C THR A 459 11.83 -29.91 -5.19
N ARG A 460 10.50 -29.73 -5.15
CA ARG A 460 9.62 -29.85 -6.32
C ARG A 460 8.70 -28.64 -6.40
N GLU A 461 8.50 -28.13 -7.61
CA GLU A 461 7.42 -27.17 -7.85
C GLU A 461 6.07 -27.89 -7.74
N ILE A 462 5.09 -27.18 -7.18
CA ILE A 462 3.73 -27.67 -6.96
C ILE A 462 2.73 -26.64 -7.49
N PRO A 463 1.49 -27.04 -7.79
CA PRO A 463 0.43 -26.10 -8.08
C PRO A 463 0.23 -25.11 -6.92
N ASP A 464 -0.33 -23.96 -7.27
CA ASP A 464 -0.74 -22.95 -6.30
C ASP A 464 -1.76 -23.50 -5.29
N TYR A 465 -1.75 -22.90 -4.09
CA TYR A 465 -2.66 -23.29 -3.01
C TYR A 465 -4.08 -23.29 -3.56
N PRO A 466 -4.84 -24.40 -3.47
CA PRO A 466 -6.21 -24.43 -3.96
C PRO A 466 -6.98 -23.32 -3.25
N ASP A 467 -7.65 -22.45 -4.01
CA ASP A 467 -8.51 -21.40 -3.45
C ASP A 467 -9.46 -22.05 -2.44
N GLY A 468 -9.15 -21.86 -1.16
CA GLY A 468 -9.95 -22.36 -0.07
C GLY A 468 -11.27 -21.62 -0.08
N THR A 469 -12.33 -22.31 -0.50
CA THR A 469 -13.66 -22.02 0.02
C THR A 469 -13.64 -22.30 1.51
N GLY A 470 -13.71 -21.25 2.32
CA GLY A 470 -13.72 -21.33 3.79
C GLY A 470 -13.87 -19.97 4.43
#